data_AF-A0A4Y2HTA8-F1
#
_entry.id   AF-A0A4Y2HTA8-F1
#
_cell.length_a   1.000
_cell.length_b   1.000
_cell.length_c   1.000
_cell.angle_alpha   90.00
_cell.angle_beta   90.00
_cell.angle_gamma   90.00
#
_symmetry.space_group_name_H-M   'P 1'
#
loop_
_entity.id
_entity.type
_entity.pdbx_description
1 polymer ?
#
loop_
_entity_poly.entity_id
_entity_poly.type
_entity_poly.pdbx_seq_one_letter_code
_entity_poly.pdbx_strand_id
1 'polypeptide(L)'
;MNKSELNGSPHNMQQNYQDAMAMVRKFGKPDLFLTFTCNPSWFEVLNCMEGVQRPEDRPDIIIRVFNMKLKELLEGICKHGIFGTVLTYIYVIEFQKRDLPHAHILLTLDSESKIRTKDDIDKFVSAELPDPCTDLRLLQIVTKCMAHGPCGTINILHA
;
A
#
# COMPACT_ATOMS: atom_id res chain seq x y z
N MET A 1 -12.98 24.72 -17.35
CA MET A 1 -12.05 23.97 -16.49
C MET A 1 -10.65 24.50 -16.76
N ASN A 2 -10.04 25.17 -15.79
CA ASN A 2 -8.67 25.65 -15.94
C ASN A 2 -7.72 24.43 -15.98
N LYS A 3 -6.83 24.36 -16.98
CA LYS A 3 -5.88 23.23 -17.13
C LYS A 3 -4.97 23.04 -15.90
N SER A 4 -4.87 24.04 -15.03
CA SER A 4 -4.10 24.02 -13.78
C SER A 4 -4.72 23.22 -12.64
N GLU A 5 -6.00 22.86 -12.72
CA GLU A 5 -6.73 22.11 -11.68
C GLU A 5 -6.86 20.61 -12.01
N LEU A 6 -6.28 20.16 -13.13
CA LEU A 6 -6.23 18.75 -13.48
C LEU A 6 -5.23 18.02 -12.59
N ASN A 7 -5.68 16.95 -11.95
CA ASN A 7 -4.82 15.99 -11.24
C ASN A 7 -3.71 15.52 -12.19
N GLY A 8 -2.45 15.65 -11.75
CA GLY A 8 -1.26 15.30 -12.53
C GLY A 8 -0.73 16.41 -13.47
N SER A 9 -1.33 17.59 -13.51
CA SER A 9 -0.73 18.74 -14.23
C SER A 9 0.57 19.20 -13.56
N PRO A 10 1.52 19.84 -14.29
CA PRO A 10 2.77 20.34 -13.70
C PRO A 10 2.55 21.28 -12.51
N HIS A 11 1.53 22.13 -12.58
CA HIS A 11 1.16 23.04 -11.49
C HIS A 11 0.64 22.26 -10.27
N ASN A 12 -0.27 21.29 -10.49
CA ASN A 12 -0.78 20.43 -9.42
C ASN A 12 0.33 19.61 -8.75
N MET A 13 1.25 19.04 -9.54
CA MET A 13 2.40 18.30 -9.01
C MET A 13 3.34 19.21 -8.20
N GLN A 14 3.59 20.43 -8.69
CA GLN A 14 4.39 21.41 -7.95
C GLN A 14 3.74 21.79 -6.62
N GLN A 15 2.42 22.03 -6.60
CA GLN A 15 1.69 22.33 -5.38
C GLN A 15 1.78 21.17 -4.38
N ASN A 16 1.49 19.95 -4.82
CA ASN A 16 1.59 18.75 -3.98
C ASN A 16 3.00 18.56 -3.39
N TYR A 17 4.03 18.85 -4.18
CA TYR A 17 5.41 18.82 -3.70
C TYR A 17 5.66 19.89 -2.63
N GLN A 18 5.21 21.13 -2.84
CA GLN A 18 5.36 22.19 -1.84
C GLN A 18 4.62 21.85 -0.54
N ASP A 19 3.40 21.32 -0.63
CA ASP A 19 2.62 20.90 0.54
C ASP A 19 3.34 19.77 1.29
N ALA A 20 3.87 18.79 0.57
CA ALA A 20 4.65 17.71 1.18
C ALA A 20 5.92 18.24 1.88
N MET A 21 6.64 19.17 1.26
CA MET A 21 7.80 19.80 1.88
C MET A 21 7.43 20.65 3.10
N ALA A 22 6.26 21.31 3.09
CA ALA A 22 5.75 22.03 4.26
C ALA A 22 5.48 21.09 5.43
N MET A 23 4.89 19.92 5.16
CA MET A 23 4.67 18.87 6.17
C MET A 23 6.00 18.34 6.72
N VAL A 24 6.99 18.08 5.87
CA VAL A 24 8.33 17.65 6.30
C VAL A 24 9.02 18.71 7.15
N ARG A 25 8.88 19.99 6.80
CA ARG A 25 9.42 21.10 7.61
C ARG A 25 8.76 21.19 8.99
N LYS A 26 7.45 20.91 9.08
CA LYS A 26 6.69 21.01 10.33
C LYS A 26 6.87 19.81 11.25
N PHE A 27 6.84 18.60 10.70
CA PHE A 27 6.81 17.36 11.47
C PHE A 27 8.13 16.56 11.43
N GLY A 28 9.09 17.00 10.61
CA GLY A 28 10.35 16.31 10.38
C GLY A 28 10.26 15.35 9.19
N LYS A 29 11.36 14.62 8.96
CA LYS A 29 11.43 13.62 7.89
C LYS A 29 10.48 12.45 8.17
N PRO A 30 9.88 11.83 7.14
CA PRO A 30 9.15 10.58 7.28
C PRO A 30 10.04 9.46 7.82
N ASP A 31 9.45 8.52 8.57
CA ASP A 31 10.12 7.36 9.16
C ASP A 31 9.84 6.08 8.36
N LEU A 32 8.64 5.96 7.79
CA LEU A 32 8.23 4.79 7.00
C LEU A 32 7.78 5.22 5.60
N PHE A 33 8.15 4.40 4.62
CA PHE A 33 7.63 4.45 3.26
C PHE A 33 6.92 3.14 2.98
N LEU A 34 5.60 3.22 2.78
CA LEU A 34 4.75 2.08 2.51
C LEU A 34 4.25 2.14 1.07
N THR A 35 4.12 0.96 0.50
CA THR A 35 3.62 0.76 -0.84
C THR A 35 2.40 -0.14 -0.78
N PHE A 36 1.28 0.31 -1.34
CA PHE A 36 0.04 -0.46 -1.40
C PHE A 36 -0.39 -0.66 -2.84
N THR A 37 -0.31 -1.89 -3.32
CA THR A 37 -0.58 -2.26 -4.72
C THR A 37 -1.95 -2.90 -4.84
N CYS A 38 -2.72 -2.48 -5.85
CA CYS A 38 -3.98 -3.13 -6.18
C CYS A 38 -3.77 -4.58 -6.63
N ASN A 39 -4.65 -5.49 -6.16
CA ASN A 39 -4.72 -6.85 -6.64
C ASN A 39 -6.08 -7.11 -7.32
N PRO A 40 -6.14 -7.28 -8.64
CA PRO A 40 -7.39 -7.57 -9.36
C PRO A 40 -8.08 -8.86 -8.90
N SER A 41 -7.34 -9.78 -8.30
CA SER A 41 -7.83 -11.06 -7.77
C SER A 41 -8.39 -10.96 -6.36
N TRP A 42 -8.59 -9.75 -5.82
CA TRP A 42 -9.33 -9.57 -4.57
C TRP A 42 -10.76 -10.09 -4.70
N PHE A 43 -11.23 -10.78 -3.65
CA PHE A 43 -12.55 -11.41 -3.64
C PHE A 43 -13.66 -10.40 -3.91
N GLU A 44 -13.55 -9.19 -3.35
CA GLU A 44 -14.54 -8.12 -3.54
C GLU A 44 -14.60 -7.63 -4.99
N VAL A 45 -13.49 -7.70 -5.75
CA VAL A 45 -13.48 -7.40 -7.18
C VAL A 45 -14.16 -8.53 -7.94
N LEU A 46 -13.73 -9.77 -7.71
CA LEU A 46 -14.26 -10.95 -8.41
C LEU A 46 -15.75 -11.16 -8.17
N ASN A 47 -16.24 -10.90 -6.96
CA ASN A 47 -17.65 -11.02 -6.61
C ASN A 47 -18.56 -9.99 -7.31
N CYS A 48 -17.99 -8.93 -7.87
CA CYS A 48 -18.71 -7.94 -8.67
C CYS A 48 -18.62 -8.20 -10.18
N MET A 49 -17.95 -9.27 -10.62
CA MET A 49 -17.86 -9.63 -12.03
C MET A 49 -19.11 -10.40 -12.46
N GLU A 50 -19.64 -10.06 -13.64
CA GLU A 50 -20.81 -10.73 -14.22
C GLU A 50 -20.43 -11.50 -15.49
N GLY A 51 -20.90 -12.74 -15.61
CA GLY A 51 -20.67 -13.59 -16.78
C GLY A 51 -19.18 -13.85 -17.03
N VAL A 52 -18.68 -13.39 -18.18
CA VAL A 52 -17.29 -13.57 -18.64
C VAL A 52 -16.44 -12.31 -18.50
N GLN A 53 -16.92 -11.29 -17.78
CA GLN A 53 -16.16 -10.07 -17.52
C GLN A 53 -14.88 -10.38 -16.75
N ARG A 54 -13.78 -9.74 -17.14
CA ARG A 54 -12.54 -9.79 -16.38
C ARG A 54 -12.36 -8.49 -15.61
N PRO A 55 -11.62 -8.50 -14.49
CA PRO A 55 -11.36 -7.28 -13.72
C PRO A 55 -10.80 -6.14 -14.56
N GLU A 56 -9.95 -6.44 -15.55
CA GLU A 56 -9.34 -5.43 -16.43
C GLU A 56 -10.38 -4.66 -17.25
N ASP A 57 -11.55 -5.25 -17.48
CA ASP A 57 -12.65 -4.65 -18.24
C ASP A 57 -13.51 -3.72 -17.36
N ARG A 58 -13.28 -3.68 -16.03
CA ARG A 58 -14.07 -2.94 -15.03
C ARG A 58 -13.20 -2.08 -14.08
N PRO A 59 -12.50 -1.06 -14.60
CA PRO A 59 -11.65 -0.18 -13.80
C PRO A 59 -12.44 0.58 -12.71
N ASP A 60 -13.73 0.83 -12.91
CA ASP A 60 -14.61 1.43 -11.91
C ASP A 60 -14.73 0.59 -10.63
N ILE A 61 -14.83 -0.74 -10.77
CA ILE A 61 -14.89 -1.67 -9.64
C ILE A 61 -13.52 -1.72 -8.96
N ILE A 62 -12.44 -1.86 -9.74
CA ILE A 62 -11.06 -1.93 -9.24
C ILE A 62 -10.75 -0.69 -8.37
N ILE A 63 -11.00 0.50 -8.89
CA ILE A 63 -10.70 1.76 -8.20
C ILE A 63 -11.53 1.88 -6.91
N ARG A 64 -12.80 1.47 -6.93
CA ARG A 64 -13.66 1.50 -5.73
C ARG A 64 -13.17 0.56 -4.65
N VAL A 65 -12.85 -0.69 -5.01
CA VAL A 65 -12.33 -1.68 -4.04
C VAL A 65 -10.98 -1.26 -3.51
N PHE A 66 -10.08 -0.78 -4.38
CA PHE A 66 -8.79 -0.23 -3.97
C PHE A 66 -8.93 0.89 -2.94
N ASN A 67 -9.81 1.87 -3.21
CA ASN A 67 -10.05 2.98 -2.28
C ASN A 67 -10.61 2.51 -0.94
N MET A 68 -11.52 1.52 -0.93
CA MET A 68 -12.03 0.94 0.32
C MET A 68 -10.92 0.28 1.14
N LYS A 69 -10.09 -0.56 0.51
CA LYS A 69 -8.98 -1.23 1.19
C LYS A 69 -7.88 -0.26 1.63
N LEU A 70 -7.58 0.78 0.83
CA LEU A 70 -6.62 1.82 1.22
C LEU A 70 -7.12 2.59 2.45
N LYS A 71 -8.41 2.92 2.53
CA LYS A 71 -9.00 3.57 3.71
C LYS A 71 -8.91 2.68 4.95
N GLU A 72 -9.22 1.41 4.81
CA GLU A 72 -9.10 0.42 5.90
C GLU A 72 -7.64 0.31 6.38
N LEU A 73 -6.67 0.25 5.46
CA LEU A 73 -5.24 0.26 5.79
C LEU A 73 -4.85 1.54 6.56
N LEU A 74 -5.26 2.71 6.07
CA LEU A 74 -4.97 3.99 6.74
C LEU A 74 -5.62 4.10 8.12
N GLU A 75 -6.81 3.53 8.30
CA GLU A 75 -7.48 3.43 9.61
C GLU A 75 -6.71 2.51 10.56
N GLY A 76 -6.26 1.34 10.09
CA GLY A 76 -5.33 0.47 10.80
C GLY A 76 -4.08 1.21 11.29
N ILE A 77 -3.43 1.91 10.37
CA ILE A 77 -2.20 2.65 10.64
C ILE A 77 -2.43 3.79 11.64
N CYS A 78 -3.44 4.64 11.40
CA CYS A 78 -3.58 5.90 12.13
C CYS A 78 -4.42 5.78 13.41
N LYS A 79 -5.40 4.89 13.46
CA LYS A 79 -6.30 4.74 14.62
C LYS A 79 -5.97 3.52 15.48
N HIS A 80 -5.61 2.41 14.85
CA HIS A 80 -5.27 1.18 15.57
C HIS A 80 -3.79 1.08 15.93
N GLY A 81 -2.97 2.02 15.46
CA GLY A 81 -1.58 2.16 15.90
C GLY A 81 -0.69 1.00 15.50
N ILE A 82 -0.92 0.38 14.32
CA ILE A 82 -0.14 -0.77 13.82
C ILE A 82 1.37 -0.45 13.80
N PHE A 83 1.74 0.80 13.47
CA PHE A 83 3.12 1.30 13.48
C PHE A 83 3.42 2.24 14.66
N GLY A 84 2.58 2.24 15.69
CA GLY A 84 2.58 3.23 16.76
C GLY A 84 1.79 4.51 16.40
N THR A 85 2.09 5.60 17.09
CA THR A 85 1.38 6.89 16.94
C THR A 85 1.88 7.64 15.70
N VAL A 86 0.98 7.87 14.74
CA VAL A 86 1.26 8.65 13.53
C VAL A 86 0.94 10.12 13.76
N LEU A 87 1.95 10.99 13.66
CA LEU A 87 1.77 12.45 13.71
C LEU A 87 1.18 12.99 12.41
N THR A 88 1.66 12.49 11.28
CA THR A 88 1.16 12.85 9.96
C THR A 88 1.49 11.77 8.93
N TYR A 89 0.70 11.72 7.86
CA TYR A 89 0.97 10.92 6.68
C TYR A 89 0.69 11.72 5.41
N ILE A 90 1.34 11.33 4.32
CA ILE A 90 1.12 11.86 2.97
C ILE A 90 1.07 10.66 2.05
N TYR A 91 0.15 10.64 1.10
CA TYR A 91 0.18 9.61 0.07
C TYR A 91 -0.17 10.17 -1.29
N VAL A 92 0.36 9.50 -2.31
CA VAL A 92 0.01 9.71 -3.71
C VAL A 92 -0.48 8.39 -4.28
N ILE A 93 -1.45 8.47 -5.18
CA ILE A 93 -1.92 7.31 -5.94
C ILE A 93 -1.44 7.48 -7.38
N GLU A 94 -0.69 6.51 -7.85
CA GLU A 94 -0.21 6.39 -9.22
C GLU A 94 -0.86 5.18 -9.89
N PHE A 95 -0.97 5.21 -11.20
CA PHE A 95 -1.48 4.08 -11.98
C PHE A 95 -0.28 3.35 -12.59
N GLN A 96 -0.06 2.10 -12.15
CA GLN A 96 0.99 1.25 -12.69
C GLN A 96 0.62 0.72 -14.09
N LYS A 97 1.52 -0.04 -14.70
CA LYS A 97 1.27 -0.74 -15.97
C LYS A 97 -0.06 -1.53 -15.87
N ARG A 98 -0.91 -1.43 -16.89
CA ARG A 98 -2.30 -1.94 -16.93
C ARG A 98 -3.32 -1.14 -16.11
N ASP A 99 -3.00 0.12 -15.80
CA ASP A 99 -3.91 1.08 -15.16
C ASP A 99 -4.43 0.62 -13.79
N LEU A 100 -3.62 -0.16 -13.07
CA LEU A 100 -3.94 -0.55 -11.70
C LEU A 100 -3.46 0.50 -10.71
N PRO A 101 -4.29 0.93 -9.76
CA PRO A 101 -3.91 1.93 -8.79
C PRO A 101 -2.88 1.38 -7.80
N HIS A 102 -1.98 2.27 -7.39
CA HIS A 102 -0.86 1.99 -6.51
C HIS A 102 -0.63 3.20 -5.63
N ALA A 103 -0.60 3.01 -4.31
CA ALA A 103 -0.36 4.10 -3.38
C ALA A 103 1.07 4.05 -2.82
N HIS A 104 1.72 5.20 -2.84
CA HIS A 104 2.95 5.47 -2.10
C HIS A 104 2.61 6.32 -0.89
N ILE A 105 2.93 5.84 0.31
CA ILE A 105 2.51 6.44 1.58
C ILE A 105 3.76 6.73 2.41
N LEU A 106 3.91 7.96 2.85
CA LEU A 106 4.93 8.40 3.79
C LEU A 106 4.30 8.62 5.16
N LEU A 107 4.87 8.03 6.21
CA LEU A 107 4.42 8.21 7.60
C LEU A 107 5.48 8.94 8.42
N THR A 108 5.05 9.86 9.27
CA THR A 108 5.87 10.48 10.32
C THR A 108 5.30 10.09 11.67
N LEU A 109 6.09 9.37 12.46
CA LEU A 109 5.76 8.85 13.78
C LEU A 109 6.14 9.82 14.89
N ASP A 110 5.49 9.71 16.04
CA ASP A 110 5.85 10.47 17.25
C ASP A 110 7.20 10.02 17.85
N SER A 111 7.67 10.71 18.90
CA SER A 111 8.97 10.41 19.50
C SER A 111 9.06 9.00 20.08
N GLU A 112 7.97 8.50 20.67
CA GLU A 112 7.96 7.21 21.35
C GLU A 112 7.86 6.04 20.36
N SER A 113 7.27 6.28 19.19
CA SER A 113 7.09 5.29 18.13
C SER A 113 8.23 5.28 17.11
N LYS A 114 9.26 6.13 17.25
CA LYS A 114 10.40 6.13 16.32
C LYS A 114 11.16 4.80 16.37
N ILE A 115 11.48 4.31 15.18
CA ILE A 115 12.36 3.15 14.97
C ILE A 115 13.80 3.59 15.19
N ARG A 116 14.43 3.13 16.28
CA ARG A 116 15.81 3.53 16.65
C ARG A 116 16.77 2.35 16.76
N THR A 117 16.24 1.16 17.00
CA THR A 117 17.03 -0.05 17.24
C THR A 117 16.74 -1.11 16.18
N LYS A 118 17.58 -2.15 16.13
CA LYS A 118 17.34 -3.32 15.28
C LYS A 118 16.07 -4.06 15.71
N ASP A 119 15.90 -4.23 17.01
CA ASP A 119 14.70 -4.85 17.59
C ASP A 119 13.42 -4.08 17.23
N ASP A 120 13.48 -2.76 17.03
CA ASP A 120 12.33 -2.01 16.53
C ASP A 120 12.03 -2.31 15.06
N ILE A 121 13.06 -2.49 14.23
CA ILE A 121 12.88 -2.87 12.82
C ILE A 121 12.20 -4.24 12.73
N ASP A 122 12.66 -5.20 13.52
CA ASP A 122 12.16 -6.58 13.50
C ASP A 122 10.69 -6.69 13.97
N LYS A 123 10.17 -5.68 14.70
CA LYS A 123 8.74 -5.59 15.04
C LYS A 123 7.86 -5.21 13.85
N PHE A 124 8.41 -4.52 12.85
CA PHE A 124 7.65 -3.94 11.74
C PHE A 124 7.91 -4.61 10.39
N VAL A 125 9.10 -5.20 10.20
CA VAL A 125 9.53 -5.79 8.93
C VAL A 125 10.08 -7.18 9.19
N SER A 126 9.62 -8.15 8.40
CA SER A 126 10.21 -9.49 8.35
C SER A 126 10.46 -9.88 6.91
N ALA A 127 11.60 -10.54 6.69
CA ALA A 127 11.95 -11.19 5.41
C ALA A 127 11.78 -12.72 5.49
N GLU A 128 11.27 -13.23 6.61
CA GLU A 128 11.06 -14.65 6.83
C GLU A 128 9.67 -15.07 6.38
N LEU A 129 9.54 -16.32 5.90
CA LEU A 129 8.23 -16.90 5.64
C LEU A 129 7.56 -17.23 6.99
N PRO A 130 6.26 -16.93 7.15
CA PRO A 130 5.53 -17.29 8.36
C PRO A 130 5.55 -18.81 8.62
N ASP A 131 5.70 -19.22 9.88
CA ASP A 131 5.69 -20.64 10.23
C ASP A 131 4.27 -21.23 10.03
N PRO A 132 4.11 -22.28 9.18
CA PRO A 132 2.82 -22.91 8.92
C PRO A 132 2.14 -23.48 10.17
N CYS A 133 2.91 -23.83 11.21
CA CYS A 133 2.37 -24.30 12.49
C CYS A 133 1.72 -23.18 13.29
N THR A 134 2.15 -21.93 13.09
CA THR A 134 1.66 -20.76 13.83
C THR A 134 0.56 -20.02 13.06
N ASP A 135 0.77 -19.75 11.78
CA ASP A 135 -0.18 -19.05 10.93
C ASP A 135 -0.07 -19.50 9.46
N LEU A 136 -0.73 -20.62 9.18
CA LEU A 136 -0.85 -21.15 7.83
C LEU A 136 -1.49 -20.15 6.86
N ARG A 137 -2.42 -19.31 7.34
CA ARG A 137 -3.13 -18.34 6.49
C ARG A 137 -2.19 -17.23 6.05
N LEU A 138 -1.40 -16.68 6.97
CA LEU A 138 -0.40 -15.66 6.65
C LEU A 138 0.66 -16.21 5.69
N LEU A 139 1.14 -17.44 5.91
CA LEU A 139 2.06 -18.10 4.98
C LEU A 139 1.48 -18.18 3.57
N GLN A 140 0.23 -18.62 3.43
CA GLN A 140 -0.44 -18.70 2.13
C GLN A 140 -0.54 -17.33 1.45
N ILE A 141 -0.89 -16.28 2.21
CA ILE A 141 -1.00 -14.92 1.68
C ILE A 141 0.37 -14.39 1.21
N VAL A 142 1.40 -14.50 2.06
CA VAL A 142 2.76 -14.04 1.76
C VAL A 142 3.31 -14.78 0.55
N THR A 143 3.17 -16.11 0.51
CA THR A 143 3.67 -16.93 -0.61
C THR A 143 2.97 -16.56 -1.92
N LYS A 144 1.65 -16.34 -1.89
CA LYS A 144 0.88 -15.97 -3.08
C LYS A 144 1.19 -14.57 -3.59
N CYS A 145 1.40 -13.61 -2.69
CA CYS A 145 1.47 -12.19 -3.03
C CYS A 145 2.89 -11.64 -3.16
N MET A 146 3.85 -12.20 -2.42
CA MET A 146 5.21 -11.66 -2.29
C MET A 146 6.29 -12.55 -2.92
N ALA A 147 5.98 -13.80 -3.28
CA ALA A 147 6.91 -14.63 -4.03
C ALA A 147 6.87 -14.28 -5.52
N HIS A 148 8.02 -13.91 -6.08
CA HIS A 148 8.19 -13.62 -7.50
C HIS A 148 9.34 -14.47 -8.07
N GLY A 149 9.22 -14.96 -9.31
CA GLY A 149 10.14 -15.97 -9.89
C GLY A 149 11.49 -15.42 -10.41
N PRO A 150 12.46 -16.30 -10.74
CA PRO A 150 12.51 -17.74 -10.51
C PRO A 150 13.25 -18.03 -9.20
N CYS A 151 12.54 -18.08 -8.08
CA CYS A 151 13.11 -18.53 -6.80
C CYS A 151 13.18 -20.07 -6.74
N GLY A 152 13.96 -20.67 -7.64
CA GLY A 152 14.33 -22.09 -7.61
C GLY A 152 13.17 -23.06 -7.34
N THR A 153 13.49 -24.19 -6.73
CA THR A 153 12.58 -25.32 -6.46
C THR A 153 11.47 -25.01 -5.43
N ILE A 154 11.32 -23.77 -4.96
CA ILE A 154 10.34 -23.38 -3.93
C ILE A 154 8.98 -23.00 -4.54
N ASN A 155 8.90 -22.83 -5.87
CA ASN A 155 7.62 -22.74 -6.59
C ASN A 155 6.99 -24.12 -6.78
N ILE A 156 6.63 -24.79 -5.68
CA ILE A 156 5.65 -25.86 -5.70
C ILE A 156 4.33 -25.20 -5.37
N LEU A 157 3.55 -24.82 -6.39
CA LEU A 157 2.08 -24.88 -6.45
C LEU A 157 1.61 -24.17 -7.74
N HIS A 158 1.39 -25.00 -8.76
CA HIS A 158 0.40 -24.89 -9.86
C HIS A 158 0.25 -23.55 -10.60
N ALA A 159 0.75 -23.56 -11.84
CA ALA A 159 0.17 -22.81 -12.96
C ALA A 159 -1.25 -23.31 -13.29
#